data_AF-A0A7K3S9C7-F1
#
_entry.id   AF-A0A7K3S9C7-F1
#
_cell.length_a   1.000
_cell.length_b   1.000
_cell.length_c   1.000
_cell.angle_alpha   90.00
_cell.angle_beta   90.00
_cell.angle_gamma   90.00
#
_symmetry.space_group_name_H-M   'P 1'
#
loop_
_entity.id
_entity.type
_entity.pdbx_description
1 polymer ?
#
loop_
_entity_poly.entity_id
_entity_poly.type
_entity_poly.pdbx_seq_one_letter_code
_entity_poly.pdbx_strand_id
1 'polypeptide(L)'
;LFPLQPPRTGTELLADHVAAMVCCAAVDTAGAAPGLDWLDGPALLVGGERRADLAAPVLSLVEDGDPDPLLSWLAEVGVRSDKPVRLV
;
A
#
# COMPACT_ATOMS: atom_id res chain seq x y z
N LEU A 1 -10.80 -16.64 -27.18
CA LEU A 1 -11.38 -15.88 -26.05
C LEU A 1 -10.50 -14.65 -25.86
N PHE A 2 -11.06 -13.45 -25.99
CA PHE A 2 -10.36 -12.22 -25.64
C PHE A 2 -10.46 -12.00 -24.12
N PRO A 3 -9.44 -11.43 -23.45
CA PRO A 3 -9.57 -11.10 -22.04
C PRO A 3 -10.68 -10.06 -21.86
N LEU A 4 -11.53 -10.26 -20.84
CA LEU A 4 -12.63 -9.35 -20.51
C LEU A 4 -12.13 -8.00 -19.98
N GLN A 5 -10.88 -7.95 -19.52
CA GLN A 5 -10.22 -6.73 -19.07
C GLN A 5 -8.99 -6.47 -19.96
N PRO A 6 -8.70 -5.19 -20.25
CA PRO A 6 -7.43 -4.81 -20.86
C PRO A 6 -6.25 -5.38 -20.07
N PRO A 7 -5.12 -5.70 -20.73
CA PRO A 7 -3.89 -6.02 -20.02
C PRO A 7 -3.50 -4.86 -19.10
N ARG A 8 -3.02 -5.18 -17.89
CA ARG A 8 -2.51 -4.15 -16.99
C ARG A 8 -1.30 -3.45 -17.60
N THR A 9 -1.24 -2.14 -17.39
CA THR A 9 -0.14 -1.26 -17.73
C THR A 9 1.02 -1.43 -16.74
N GLY A 10 2.21 -0.96 -17.13
CA GLY A 10 3.37 -0.93 -16.23
C GLY A 10 3.12 -0.07 -14.98
N THR A 11 2.38 1.04 -15.13
CA THR A 11 2.00 1.94 -14.04
C THR A 11 1.10 1.23 -13.02
N GLU A 12 0.08 0.50 -13.48
CA GLU A 12 -0.79 -0.29 -12.58
C GLU A 12 0.01 -1.36 -11.82
N LEU A 13 0.93 -2.07 -12.50
CA LEU A 13 1.79 -3.05 -11.84
C LEU A 13 2.73 -2.41 -10.82
N LEU A 14 3.26 -1.22 -11.10
CA LEU A 14 4.12 -0.49 -10.17
C LEU A 14 3.33 -0.04 -8.94
N ALA A 15 2.12 0.50 -9.13
CA ALA A 15 1.24 0.87 -8.02
C ALA A 15 0.94 -0.32 -7.11
N ASP A 16 0.64 -1.49 -7.67
CA ASP A 16 0.41 -2.72 -6.89
C ASP A 16 1.66 -3.13 -6.06
N HIS A 17 2.85 -3.06 -6.66
CA HIS A 17 4.10 -3.40 -5.96
C HIS A 17 4.41 -2.40 -4.85
N VAL A 18 4.24 -1.10 -5.10
CA VAL A 18 4.44 -0.06 -4.09
C VAL A 18 3.45 -0.26 -2.94
N ALA A 19 2.16 -0.49 -3.23
CA ALA A 19 1.15 -0.75 -2.22
C ALA A 19 1.49 -1.97 -1.37
N ALA A 20 1.93 -3.08 -2.01
CA ALA A 20 2.37 -4.28 -1.29
C ALA A 20 3.56 -3.99 -0.37
N MET A 21 4.60 -3.30 -0.87
CA MET A 21 5.78 -2.91 -0.08
C MET A 21 5.43 -2.03 1.12
N VAL A 22 4.54 -1.06 0.93
CA VAL A 22 4.08 -0.16 1.99
C VAL A 22 3.29 -0.93 3.05
N CYS A 23 2.40 -1.84 2.65
CA CYS A 23 1.69 -2.71 3.57
C CYS A 23 2.66 -3.60 4.39
N CYS A 24 3.66 -4.21 3.76
CA CYS A 24 4.70 -4.98 4.46
C CYS A 24 5.43 -4.10 5.49
N ALA A 25 5.86 -2.90 5.08
CA ALA A 25 6.56 -1.98 5.97
C ALA A 25 5.70 -1.55 7.17
N ALA A 26 4.40 -1.30 6.96
CA ALA A 26 3.46 -0.97 8.02
C ALA A 26 3.28 -2.14 9.01
N VAL A 27 3.15 -3.37 8.51
CA VAL A 27 3.02 -4.56 9.34
C VAL A 27 4.30 -4.81 10.15
N ASP A 28 5.45 -4.77 9.51
CA ASP A 28 6.73 -5.13 10.14
C ASP A 28 7.23 -4.08 11.14
N THR A 29 6.94 -2.80 10.88
CA THR A 29 7.64 -1.71 11.58
C THR A 29 6.73 -0.80 12.39
N ALA A 30 5.44 -0.73 12.03
CA ALA A 30 4.44 0.17 12.63
C ALA A 30 3.32 -0.55 13.42
N GLY A 31 3.31 -1.88 13.43
CA GLY A 31 2.30 -2.65 14.18
C GLY A 31 0.93 -2.68 13.49
N ALA A 32 0.88 -2.41 12.17
CA ALA A 32 -0.29 -2.71 11.38
C ALA A 32 -0.52 -4.23 11.30
N ALA A 33 -1.73 -4.63 10.94
CA ALA A 33 -2.08 -6.04 10.75
C ALA A 33 -2.77 -6.26 9.41
N PRO A 34 -2.54 -7.41 8.75
CA PRO A 34 -3.36 -7.83 7.62
C PRO A 34 -4.79 -8.13 8.11
N GLY A 35 -5.76 -7.71 7.32
CA GLY A 35 -7.19 -7.98 7.51
C GLY A 35 -7.85 -8.37 6.21
N LEU A 36 -9.12 -8.76 6.31
CA LEU A 36 -9.96 -9.10 5.17
C LEU A 36 -11.33 -8.46 5.40
N ASP A 37 -11.72 -7.59 4.48
CA ASP A 37 -13.09 -7.15 4.31
C ASP A 37 -13.76 -8.06 3.28
N TRP A 38 -14.97 -8.54 3.56
CA TRP A 38 -15.65 -9.49 2.68
C TRP A 38 -16.17 -8.84 1.39
N LEU A 39 -16.42 -7.53 1.41
CA LEU A 39 -16.90 -6.75 0.28
C LEU A 39 -15.73 -6.18 -0.52
N ASP A 40 -14.74 -5.64 0.19
CA ASP A 40 -13.62 -4.91 -0.41
C ASP A 40 -12.35 -5.75 -0.58
N GLY A 41 -12.28 -6.93 0.04
CA GLY A 41 -11.12 -7.82 -0.02
C GLY A 41 -10.02 -7.47 0.99
N PRO A 42 -8.73 -7.68 0.66
CA PRO A 42 -7.62 -7.45 1.58
C PRO A 42 -7.63 -6.04 2.18
N ALA A 43 -7.38 -5.95 3.48
CA ALA A 43 -7.37 -4.69 4.22
C ALA A 43 -6.10 -4.56 5.06
N LEU A 44 -5.60 -3.33 5.20
CA LEU A 44 -4.59 -2.99 6.20
C LEU A 44 -5.30 -2.42 7.44
N LEU A 45 -5.03 -3.00 8.60
CA LEU A 45 -5.58 -2.55 9.88
C LEU A 45 -4.51 -1.79 10.66
N VAL A 46 -4.82 -0.57 11.09
CA VAL A 46 -3.96 0.25 11.96
C VAL A 46 -4.77 0.60 13.21
N GLY A 47 -4.31 0.14 14.37
CA GLY A 47 -5.07 0.30 15.62
C GLY A 47 -6.41 -0.44 15.64
N GLY A 48 -6.57 -1.49 14.83
CA GLY A 48 -7.83 -2.26 14.70
C GLY A 48 -8.80 -1.70 13.66
N GLU A 49 -8.54 -0.51 13.12
CA GLU A 49 -9.38 0.15 12.13
C GLU A 49 -8.79 0.01 10.72
N ARG A 50 -9.66 -0.08 9.71
CA ARG A 50 -9.24 -0.18 8.31
C ARG A 50 -8.63 1.14 7.84
N ARG A 51 -7.43 1.07 7.26
CA ARG A 51 -6.84 2.16 6.47
C ARG A 51 -7.15 1.96 4.99
N ALA A 52 -7.95 2.86 4.44
CA ALA A 52 -8.41 2.83 3.04
C ALA A 52 -7.86 4.00 2.20
N ASP A 53 -7.02 4.85 2.79
CA ASP A 53 -6.49 6.09 2.23
C ASP A 53 -5.13 5.92 1.50
N LEU A 54 -4.57 4.71 1.45
CA LEU A 54 -3.26 4.44 0.84
C LEU A 54 -3.23 4.63 -0.69
N ALA A 55 -4.35 4.42 -1.38
CA ALA A 55 -4.38 4.42 -2.84
C ALA A 55 -3.94 5.78 -3.44
N ALA A 56 -4.43 6.89 -2.90
CA ALA A 56 -4.12 8.21 -3.44
C ALA A 56 -2.62 8.59 -3.32
N PRO A 57 -1.96 8.40 -2.15
CA PRO A 57 -0.51 8.60 -2.03
C PRO A 57 0.33 7.71 -2.96
N VAL A 58 -0.09 6.47 -3.20
CA VAL A 58 0.61 5.57 -4.12
C VAL A 58 0.50 6.06 -5.57
N LEU A 59 -0.69 6.49 -5.99
CA LEU A 59 -0.89 7.05 -7.33
C LEU A 59 -0.09 8.33 -7.53
N SER A 60 -0.05 9.23 -6.54
CA SER A 60 0.78 10.45 -6.60
C SER A 60 2.26 10.13 -6.85
N LEU A 61 2.79 9.08 -6.20
CA LEU A 61 4.16 8.64 -6.44
C LEU A 61 4.36 8.05 -7.83
N VAL A 62 3.43 7.20 -8.27
CA VAL A 62 3.61 6.36 -9.46
C VAL A 62 3.26 7.09 -10.76
N GLU A 63 2.27 7.97 -10.73
CA GLU A 63 1.80 8.74 -11.88
C GLU A 63 2.50 10.10 -11.98
N ASP A 64 2.60 10.83 -10.88
CA ASP A 64 3.15 12.19 -10.86
C ASP A 64 4.62 12.26 -10.42
N GLY A 65 5.17 11.16 -9.88
CA GLY A 65 6.52 11.13 -9.34
C GLY A 65 6.67 11.89 -8.01
N ASP A 66 5.57 12.27 -7.36
CA ASP A 66 5.56 13.02 -6.10
C ASP A 66 5.57 12.06 -4.90
N PRO A 67 6.68 11.97 -4.13
CA PRO A 67 6.76 11.09 -2.98
C PRO A 67 6.11 11.66 -1.72
N ASP A 68 5.86 12.97 -1.64
CA ASP A 68 5.53 13.64 -0.38
C ASP A 68 4.25 13.12 0.28
N PRO A 69 3.14 12.86 -0.46
CA PRO A 69 1.94 12.28 0.13
C PRO A 69 2.18 10.91 0.74
N LEU A 70 2.98 10.06 0.09
CA LEU A 70 3.28 8.73 0.60
C LEU A 70 4.18 8.80 1.83
N LEU A 71 5.17 9.70 1.84
CA LEU A 71 6.02 9.93 2.99
C LEU A 71 5.22 10.43 4.21
N SER A 72 4.26 11.35 4.00
CA SER A 72 3.35 11.79 5.07
C SER A 72 2.52 10.64 5.61
N TRP A 73 1.92 9.84 4.72
CA TRP A 73 1.11 8.67 5.13
C TRP A 73 1.92 7.66 5.93
N LEU A 74 3.16 7.36 5.50
CA LEU A 74 4.07 6.46 6.21
C LEU A 74 4.40 6.98 7.61
N ALA A 75 4.64 8.28 7.74
CA ALA A 75 4.90 8.92 9.04
C ALA A 75 3.68 8.88 9.96
N GLU A 76 2.47 9.12 9.43
CA GLU A 76 1.21 9.06 10.18
C GLU A 76 0.89 7.66 10.70
N VAL A 77 1.18 6.63 9.92
CA VAL A 77 1.05 5.23 10.34
C VAL A 77 2.15 4.83 11.34
N GLY A 78 3.27 5.56 11.36
CA GLY A 78 4.40 5.29 12.25
C GLY A 78 5.39 4.26 11.68
N VAL A 79 5.48 4.16 10.35
CA VAL A 79 6.47 3.31 9.66
C VAL A 79 7.88 3.77 10.01
N ARG A 80 8.73 2.82 10.39
CA ARG A 80 10.07 3.08 10.89
C ARG A 80 11.13 2.62 9.90
N SER A 81 11.82 3.57 9.30
CA SER A 81 12.91 3.31 8.35
C SER A 81 14.17 2.73 9.00
N ASP A 82 14.30 2.83 10.33
CA ASP A 82 15.38 2.22 11.11
C ASP A 82 15.20 0.71 11.33
N LYS A 83 14.02 0.16 10.99
CA LYS A 83 13.72 -1.26 11.12
C LYS A 83 13.66 -1.96 9.77
N PRO A 84 14.17 -3.20 9.67
CA PRO A 84 14.14 -3.94 8.41
C PRO A 84 12.70 -4.35 8.05
N VAL A 85 12.40 -4.33 6.75
CA VAL A 85 11.19 -4.90 6.16
C VAL A 85 11.45 -6.36 5.77
N ARG A 86 10.53 -7.25 6.08
CA ARG A 86 10.56 -8.66 5.68
C ARG A 86 9.69 -8.86 4.45
N LEU A 87 10.34 -9.10 3.32
CA LEU A 87 9.68 -9.55 2.09
C LEU A 87 9.70 -11.07 2.10
N VAL A 88 8.56 -11.69 2.36
CA VAL A 88 8.38 -13.16 2.40
C VAL A 88 7.62 -13.65 1.18
#